data_AF-A0A146PZC5-F1
#
_entry.id   AF-A0A146PZC5-F1
#
_cell.length_a   1.000
_cell.length_b   1.000
_cell.length_c   1.000
_cell.angle_alpha   90.00
_cell.angle_beta   90.00
_cell.angle_gamma   90.00
#
_symmetry.space_group_name_H-M   'P 1'
#
loop_
_entity.id
_entity.type
_entity.pdbx_description
1 polymer ?
#
loop_
_entity_poly.entity_id
_entity_poly.type
_entity_poly.pdbx_seq_one_letter_code
_entity_poly.pdbx_strand_id
1 'polypeptide(L)'
;NRVNYRDDLVGVTRNCEADAVDVLADLGCISEITKSCDAGNYRRVALYILAAVPFVYEGEDQLYLQTAADIYLRFHDFPSALLCALRKRDISLVLSLILKSYEAVTAGTVDRGTPLQLAYIMARHGWPPVQDRMPISEVCQMDMANVMSGFTRPTEFHLLARELGVLDPKLPQDVYKSHLTEGH
;
A
#
# COMPACT_ATOMS: atom_id res chain seq x y z
N ASN A 1 -38.93 -19.03 -9.89
CA ASN A 1 -37.71 -19.83 -9.73
C ASN A 1 -36.79 -19.68 -10.93
N ARG A 2 -36.04 -18.58 -11.03
CA ARG A 2 -34.81 -18.59 -11.83
C ARG A 2 -33.74 -19.12 -10.89
N VAL A 3 -33.29 -20.34 -11.10
CA VAL A 3 -32.12 -20.90 -10.42
C VAL A 3 -30.96 -19.97 -10.76
N ASN A 4 -30.33 -19.38 -9.74
CA ASN A 4 -29.29 -18.38 -9.89
C ASN A 4 -27.97 -19.11 -10.18
N TYR A 5 -27.82 -19.67 -11.39
CA TYR A 5 -26.65 -20.47 -11.80
C TYR A 5 -25.31 -19.73 -11.62
N ARG A 6 -25.33 -18.40 -11.46
CA ARG A 6 -24.16 -17.57 -11.21
C ARG A 6 -23.49 -17.85 -9.86
N ASP A 7 -24.27 -18.15 -8.83
CA ASP A 7 -23.75 -18.39 -7.48
C ASP A 7 -23.15 -19.80 -7.36
N ASP A 8 -23.67 -20.77 -8.13
CA ASP A 8 -23.19 -22.16 -8.14
C ASP A 8 -21.95 -22.36 -9.04
N LEU A 9 -21.75 -21.53 -10.08
CA LEU A 9 -20.62 -21.65 -11.01
C LEU A 9 -19.30 -21.11 -10.45
N VAL A 10 -19.35 -20.20 -9.48
CA VAL A 10 -18.17 -19.49 -8.94
C VAL A 10 -17.91 -19.91 -7.49
N GLY A 11 -17.94 -21.21 -7.23
CA GLY A 11 -17.41 -21.76 -6.00
C GLY A 11 -15.89 -21.62 -6.01
N VAL A 12 -15.36 -20.51 -5.48
CA VAL A 12 -13.92 -20.36 -5.19
C VAL A 12 -13.58 -21.29 -4.02
N THR A 13 -13.61 -22.58 -4.30
CA THR A 13 -13.12 -23.63 -3.43
C THR A 13 -11.61 -23.72 -3.62
N ARG A 14 -10.88 -24.12 -2.57
CA ARG A 14 -9.41 -24.17 -2.60
C ARG A 14 -8.95 -24.94 -3.86
N ASN A 15 -8.10 -24.30 -4.65
CA ASN A 15 -7.54 -24.76 -5.93
C ASN A 15 -8.33 -24.50 -7.22
N CYS A 16 -9.52 -23.89 -7.20
CA CYS A 16 -10.24 -23.49 -8.43
C CYS A 16 -10.26 -21.96 -8.62
N GLU A 17 -9.34 -21.24 -7.96
CA GLU A 17 -9.29 -19.77 -7.96
C GLU A 17 -8.98 -19.19 -9.34
N ALA A 18 -8.04 -19.80 -10.09
CA ALA A 18 -7.68 -19.36 -11.44
C ALA A 18 -8.85 -19.60 -12.41
N ASP A 19 -9.41 -20.81 -12.41
CA ASP A 19 -10.56 -21.17 -13.25
C ASP A 19 -11.76 -20.22 -13.02
N ALA A 20 -12.02 -19.86 -11.76
CA ALA A 20 -13.08 -18.92 -11.42
C ALA A 20 -12.81 -17.50 -11.96
N VAL A 21 -11.56 -17.04 -11.92
CA VAL A 21 -11.18 -15.75 -12.51
C VAL A 21 -11.33 -15.79 -14.03
N ASP A 22 -10.87 -16.84 -14.69
CA ASP A 22 -10.95 -16.99 -16.15
C ASP A 22 -12.41 -17.00 -16.62
N VAL A 23 -13.28 -17.77 -15.97
CA VAL A 23 -14.71 -17.80 -16.30
C VAL A 23 -15.36 -16.42 -16.11
N LEU A 24 -15.01 -15.71 -15.03
CA LEU A 24 -15.56 -14.36 -14.79
C LEU A 24 -15.01 -13.32 -15.76
N ALA A 25 -13.76 -13.46 -16.17
CA ALA A 25 -13.13 -12.64 -17.20
C ALA A 25 -13.82 -12.84 -18.56
N ASP A 26 -14.06 -14.08 -18.96
CA ASP A 26 -14.77 -14.43 -20.21
C ASP A 26 -16.21 -13.90 -20.23
N LEU A 27 -16.86 -13.86 -19.06
CA LEU A 27 -18.20 -13.29 -18.89
C LEU A 27 -18.21 -11.76 -18.76
N GLY A 28 -17.04 -11.10 -18.78
CA GLY A 28 -16.90 -9.65 -18.63
C GLY A 28 -17.33 -9.11 -17.26
N CYS A 29 -17.36 -9.96 -16.23
CA CYS A 29 -17.89 -9.66 -14.90
C CYS A 29 -16.83 -9.88 -13.80
N ILE A 30 -15.55 -9.58 -14.09
CA ILE A 30 -14.43 -9.86 -13.18
C ILE A 30 -14.58 -9.22 -11.79
N SER A 31 -15.25 -8.06 -11.67
CA SER A 31 -15.49 -7.38 -10.40
C SER A 31 -16.27 -8.22 -9.37
N GLU A 32 -17.05 -9.20 -9.83
CA GLU A 32 -17.84 -10.08 -8.97
C GLU A 32 -16.97 -11.05 -8.17
N ILE A 33 -15.73 -11.31 -8.59
CA ILE A 33 -14.79 -12.19 -7.87
C ILE A 33 -14.54 -11.71 -6.43
N THR A 34 -14.67 -10.40 -6.20
CA THR A 34 -14.51 -9.77 -4.89
C THR A 34 -15.43 -10.39 -3.83
N LYS A 35 -16.61 -10.89 -4.22
CA LYS A 35 -17.61 -11.51 -3.32
C LYS A 35 -17.19 -12.90 -2.87
N SER A 36 -16.55 -13.65 -3.76
CA SER A 36 -16.10 -15.02 -3.52
C SER A 36 -14.72 -15.12 -2.86
N CYS A 37 -14.03 -13.99 -2.65
CA CYS A 37 -12.75 -13.96 -1.95
C CYS A 37 -12.91 -14.14 -0.42
N ASP A 38 -11.98 -14.87 0.19
CA ASP A 38 -11.80 -15.08 1.62
C ASP A 38 -10.36 -14.78 2.06
N ALA A 39 -10.09 -14.82 3.37
CA ALA A 39 -8.76 -14.50 3.91
C ALA A 39 -7.65 -15.49 3.46
N GLY A 40 -8.00 -16.69 3.00
CA GLY A 40 -7.06 -17.73 2.55
C GLY A 40 -6.76 -17.72 1.06
N ASN A 41 -7.61 -17.07 0.24
CA ASN A 41 -7.49 -17.06 -1.22
C ASN A 41 -7.20 -15.66 -1.80
N TYR A 42 -7.54 -14.57 -1.11
CA TYR A 42 -7.57 -13.23 -1.70
C TYR A 42 -6.24 -12.82 -2.36
N ARG A 43 -5.11 -13.16 -1.72
CA ARG A 43 -3.77 -12.87 -2.27
C ARG A 43 -3.52 -13.63 -3.57
N ARG A 44 -3.89 -14.91 -3.62
CA ARG A 44 -3.68 -15.76 -4.80
C ARG A 44 -4.55 -15.29 -5.97
N VAL A 45 -5.82 -15.01 -5.69
CA VAL A 45 -6.77 -14.45 -6.67
C VAL A 45 -6.26 -13.10 -7.20
N ALA A 46 -5.90 -12.17 -6.32
CA ALA A 46 -5.43 -10.85 -6.73
C ALA A 46 -4.10 -10.92 -7.49
N LEU A 47 -3.17 -11.79 -7.09
CA LEU A 47 -1.93 -12.02 -7.84
C LEU A 47 -2.19 -12.58 -9.23
N TYR A 48 -3.13 -13.52 -9.37
CA TYR A 48 -3.52 -14.07 -10.66
C TYR A 48 -4.11 -12.98 -11.58
N ILE A 49 -5.03 -12.17 -11.07
CA ILE A 49 -5.60 -11.01 -11.79
C ILE A 49 -4.49 -10.06 -12.23
N LEU A 50 -3.54 -9.72 -11.34
CA LEU A 50 -2.43 -8.81 -11.65
C LEU A 50 -1.46 -9.38 -12.68
N ALA A 51 -1.26 -10.70 -12.69
CA ALA A 51 -0.45 -11.41 -13.69
C ALA A 51 -1.14 -11.45 -15.05
N ALA A 52 -2.47 -11.45 -15.10
CA ALA A 52 -3.25 -11.39 -16.32
C ALA A 52 -3.23 -10.00 -16.99
N VAL A 53 -3.08 -8.91 -16.22
CA VAL A 53 -3.11 -7.51 -16.73
C VAL A 53 -2.33 -7.27 -18.04
N PRO A 54 -1.08 -7.74 -18.22
CA PRO A 54 -0.33 -7.51 -19.46
C PRO A 54 -0.89 -8.22 -20.70
N PHE A 55 -1.76 -9.21 -20.51
CA PHE A 55 -2.34 -10.03 -21.58
C PHE A 55 -3.77 -9.62 -21.96
N VAL A 56 -4.34 -8.68 -21.22
CA VAL A 56 -5.69 -8.17 -21.43
C VAL A 56 -5.66 -7.04 -22.48
N TYR A 57 -6.77 -6.86 -23.19
CA TYR A 57 -6.90 -5.79 -24.18
C TYR A 57 -6.79 -4.40 -23.52
N GLU A 58 -6.24 -3.43 -24.27
CA GLU A 58 -6.11 -2.05 -23.79
C GLU A 58 -7.48 -1.47 -23.39
N GLY A 59 -7.57 -0.92 -22.19
CA GLY A 59 -8.81 -0.36 -21.61
C GLY A 59 -9.49 -1.27 -20.59
N GLU A 60 -9.32 -2.59 -20.69
CA GLU A 60 -9.79 -3.55 -19.68
C GLU A 60 -8.79 -3.71 -18.52
N ASP A 61 -7.51 -3.44 -18.75
CA ASP A 61 -6.44 -3.39 -17.74
C ASP A 61 -6.82 -2.55 -16.50
N GLN A 62 -7.52 -1.43 -16.72
CA GLN A 62 -8.01 -0.54 -15.67
C GLN A 62 -9.02 -1.22 -14.74
N LEU A 63 -9.89 -2.05 -15.30
CA LEU A 63 -10.89 -2.82 -14.55
C LEU A 63 -10.22 -3.93 -13.72
N TYR A 64 -9.23 -4.60 -14.28
CA TYR A 64 -8.47 -5.64 -13.58
C TYR A 64 -7.68 -5.04 -12.40
N LEU A 65 -6.99 -3.92 -12.63
CA LEU A 65 -6.26 -3.20 -11.58
C LEU A 65 -7.19 -2.69 -10.48
N GLN A 66 -8.37 -2.19 -10.84
CA GLN A 66 -9.37 -1.75 -9.85
C GLN A 66 -9.91 -2.94 -9.05
N THR A 67 -10.26 -4.04 -9.71
CA THR A 67 -10.76 -5.24 -9.05
C THR A 67 -9.72 -5.82 -8.08
N ALA A 68 -8.45 -5.89 -8.48
CA ALA A 68 -7.37 -6.32 -7.60
C ALA A 68 -7.21 -5.38 -6.39
N ALA A 69 -7.28 -4.07 -6.60
CA ALA A 69 -7.22 -3.09 -5.52
C ALA A 69 -8.38 -3.25 -4.52
N ASP A 70 -9.60 -3.48 -5.01
CA ASP A 70 -10.80 -3.69 -4.19
C ASP A 70 -10.70 -4.98 -3.37
N ILE A 71 -10.14 -6.07 -3.95
CA ILE A 71 -9.85 -7.31 -3.22
C ILE A 71 -8.89 -7.02 -2.06
N TYR A 72 -7.74 -6.39 -2.34
CA TYR A 72 -6.75 -6.09 -1.30
C TYR A 72 -7.31 -5.18 -0.20
N LEU A 73 -8.10 -4.17 -0.58
CA LEU A 73 -8.71 -3.23 0.35
C LEU A 73 -9.70 -3.92 1.31
N ARG A 74 -10.50 -4.87 0.80
CA ARG A 74 -11.45 -5.65 1.62
C ARG A 74 -10.75 -6.40 2.77
N PHE A 75 -9.50 -6.82 2.57
CA PHE A 75 -8.70 -7.55 3.55
C PHE A 75 -7.66 -6.67 4.26
N HIS A 76 -7.81 -5.34 4.21
CA HIS A 76 -6.91 -4.37 4.83
C HIS A 76 -5.43 -4.47 4.37
N ASP A 77 -5.19 -5.02 3.18
CA ASP A 77 -3.86 -5.09 2.55
C ASP A 77 -3.57 -3.79 1.79
N PHE A 78 -3.46 -2.70 2.55
CA PHE A 78 -3.29 -1.35 2.02
C PHE A 78 -2.07 -1.17 1.11
N PRO A 79 -0.87 -1.74 1.40
CA PRO A 79 0.28 -1.60 0.53
C PRO A 79 0.03 -2.20 -0.86
N SER A 80 -0.55 -3.40 -0.91
CA SER A 80 -0.86 -4.08 -2.18
C SER A 80 -1.94 -3.33 -2.96
N ALA A 81 -2.97 -2.83 -2.29
CA ALA A 81 -4.00 -1.99 -2.90
C ALA A 81 -3.42 -0.70 -3.49
N LEU A 82 -2.51 -0.04 -2.76
CA LEU A 82 -1.86 1.20 -3.21
C LEU A 82 -1.02 0.97 -4.47
N LEU A 83 -0.26 -0.13 -4.54
CA LEU A 83 0.51 -0.48 -5.73
C LEU A 83 -0.38 -0.68 -6.96
N CYS A 84 -1.56 -1.27 -6.79
CA CYS A 84 -2.55 -1.40 -7.86
C CYS A 84 -3.05 -0.02 -8.32
N ALA A 85 -3.39 0.87 -7.39
CA ALA A 85 -3.83 2.23 -7.68
C ALA A 85 -2.75 3.08 -8.37
N LEU A 86 -1.49 2.93 -7.97
CA LEU A 86 -0.34 3.59 -8.61
C LEU A 86 -0.12 3.10 -10.04
N ARG A 87 -0.25 1.79 -10.30
CA ARG A 87 -0.21 1.23 -11.66
C ARG A 87 -1.37 1.74 -12.51
N LYS A 88 -2.56 1.88 -11.93
CA LYS A 88 -3.76 2.46 -12.56
C LYS A 88 -3.60 3.96 -12.89
N ARG A 89 -2.66 4.66 -12.23
CA ARG A 89 -2.46 6.12 -12.30
C ARG A 89 -3.67 6.94 -11.83
N ASP A 90 -4.46 6.37 -10.91
CA ASP A 90 -5.65 7.00 -10.36
C ASP A 90 -5.34 7.66 -9.01
N ILE A 91 -5.15 8.99 -9.04
CA ILE A 91 -4.81 9.80 -7.86
C ILE A 91 -5.92 9.71 -6.81
N SER A 92 -7.17 9.77 -7.25
CA SER A 92 -8.32 9.78 -6.36
C SER A 92 -8.37 8.47 -5.58
N LEU A 93 -8.11 7.35 -6.25
CA LEU A 93 -8.00 6.04 -5.61
C LEU A 93 -6.84 5.98 -4.62
N VAL A 94 -5.63 6.44 -5.00
CA VAL A 94 -4.46 6.51 -4.12
C VAL A 94 -4.77 7.29 -2.84
N LEU A 95 -5.38 8.47 -2.98
CA LEU A 95 -5.75 9.30 -1.83
C LEU A 95 -6.80 8.60 -0.96
N SER A 96 -7.83 8.02 -1.57
CA SER A 96 -8.86 7.30 -0.83
C SER A 96 -8.28 6.14 0.00
N LEU A 97 -7.27 5.43 -0.52
CA LEU A 97 -6.61 4.32 0.17
C LEU A 97 -5.80 4.82 1.37
N ILE A 98 -5.11 5.96 1.22
CA ILE A 98 -4.37 6.58 2.32
C ILE A 98 -5.32 7.04 3.42
N LEU A 99 -6.44 7.69 3.08
CA LEU A 99 -7.47 8.07 4.06
C LEU A 99 -8.04 6.86 4.80
N LYS A 100 -8.44 5.82 4.05
CA LYS A 100 -8.93 4.57 4.63
C LYS A 100 -7.89 3.90 5.52
N SER A 101 -6.60 4.03 5.23
CA SER A 101 -5.55 3.49 6.09
C SER A 101 -5.47 4.22 7.44
N TYR A 102 -5.68 5.55 7.47
CA TYR A 102 -5.77 6.30 8.73
C TYR A 102 -7.02 5.94 9.52
N GLU A 103 -8.16 5.78 8.87
CA GLU A 103 -9.41 5.30 9.49
C GLU A 103 -9.25 3.88 10.05
N ALA A 104 -8.54 3.01 9.33
CA ALA A 104 -8.25 1.65 9.77
C ALA A 104 -7.33 1.63 11.01
N VAL A 105 -6.38 2.58 11.10
CA VAL A 105 -5.56 2.78 12.30
C VAL A 105 -6.41 3.26 13.49
N THR A 106 -7.35 4.18 13.29
CA THR A 106 -8.23 4.64 14.39
C THR A 106 -9.21 3.55 14.84
N ALA A 107 -9.63 2.67 13.93
CA ALA A 107 -10.42 1.48 14.22
C ALA A 107 -9.61 0.34 14.87
N GLY A 108 -8.28 0.44 14.91
CA GLY A 108 -7.39 -0.57 15.49
C GLY A 108 -7.24 -1.83 14.64
N THR A 109 -7.56 -1.78 13.34
CA THR A 109 -7.46 -2.93 12.44
C THR A 109 -6.08 -3.09 11.81
N VAL A 110 -5.26 -2.03 11.81
CA VAL A 110 -3.89 -2.04 11.27
C VAL A 110 -2.95 -1.22 12.14
N ASP A 111 -1.65 -1.49 12.01
CA ASP A 111 -0.59 -0.80 12.73
C ASP A 111 -0.51 0.68 12.37
N ARG A 112 -0.17 1.50 13.38
CA ARG A 112 -0.01 2.95 13.27
C ARG A 112 1.01 3.38 12.20
N GLY A 113 1.97 2.52 11.88
CA GLY A 113 2.99 2.80 10.87
C GLY A 113 2.53 2.64 9.42
N THR A 114 1.38 1.99 9.18
CA THR A 114 0.91 1.66 7.83
C THR A 114 0.74 2.89 6.94
N PRO A 115 0.06 3.97 7.37
CA PRO A 115 -0.11 5.15 6.53
C PRO A 115 1.22 5.83 6.18
N LEU A 116 2.19 5.79 7.09
CA LEU A 116 3.54 6.33 6.86
C LEU A 116 4.30 5.49 5.82
N GLN A 117 4.17 4.16 5.88
CA GLN A 117 4.74 3.27 4.86
C GLN A 117 4.14 3.52 3.48
N LEU A 118 2.82 3.77 3.39
CA LEU A 118 2.16 4.16 2.14
C LEU A 118 2.70 5.49 1.60
N ALA A 119 2.93 6.47 2.47
CA ALA A 119 3.54 7.74 2.10
C ALA A 119 4.96 7.55 1.52
N TYR A 120 5.77 6.65 2.08
CA TYR A 120 7.09 6.31 1.52
C TYR A 120 7.00 5.71 0.11
N ILE A 121 6.05 4.80 -0.12
CA ILE A 121 5.82 4.20 -1.45
C ILE A 121 5.42 5.29 -2.45
N MET A 122 4.50 6.17 -2.06
CA MET A 122 4.04 7.29 -2.89
C MET A 122 5.16 8.27 -3.21
N ALA A 123 5.98 8.64 -2.21
CA ALA A 123 7.13 9.52 -2.36
C ALA A 123 8.13 8.97 -3.38
N ARG A 124 8.42 7.66 -3.30
CA ARG A 124 9.31 6.98 -4.24
C ARG A 124 8.77 6.95 -5.66
N HIS A 125 7.46 6.87 -5.83
CA HIS A 125 6.83 6.95 -7.15
C HIS A 125 6.86 8.35 -7.77
N GLY A 126 7.28 9.39 -7.01
CA GLY A 126 7.43 10.75 -7.54
C GLY A 126 6.12 11.51 -7.69
N TRP A 127 5.04 11.07 -7.03
CA TRP A 127 3.79 11.84 -7.02
C TRP A 127 3.93 13.10 -6.19
N PRO A 128 3.36 14.24 -6.62
CA PRO A 128 3.39 15.45 -5.82
C PRO A 128 2.64 15.26 -4.49
N PRO A 129 3.08 15.93 -3.42
CA PRO A 129 2.38 15.88 -2.14
C PRO A 129 0.98 16.47 -2.32
N VAL A 130 -0.04 15.73 -1.87
CA VAL A 130 -1.43 16.21 -1.90
C VAL A 130 -1.77 16.77 -0.53
N GLN A 131 -1.19 17.93 -0.22
CA GLN A 131 -1.34 18.58 1.08
C GLN A 131 -2.76 19.09 1.31
N ASP A 132 -3.46 19.60 0.29
CA ASP A 132 -4.73 20.32 0.51
C ASP A 132 -6.02 19.49 0.37
N ARG A 133 -5.95 18.16 0.25
CA ARG A 133 -7.13 17.34 -0.10
C ARG A 133 -7.50 16.23 0.89
N MET A 134 -6.86 16.16 2.05
CA MET A 134 -6.99 15.02 2.96
C MET A 134 -7.60 15.42 4.30
N PRO A 135 -8.80 14.93 4.68
CA PRO A 135 -9.40 15.17 5.99
C PRO A 135 -8.76 14.28 7.07
N ILE A 136 -7.46 14.45 7.31
CA ILE A 136 -6.70 13.73 8.35
C ILE A 136 -6.20 14.72 9.40
N SER A 137 -5.78 14.21 10.57
CA SER A 137 -5.22 15.06 11.63
C SER A 137 -3.99 15.83 11.15
N GLU A 138 -3.79 17.05 11.67
CA GLU A 138 -2.65 17.91 11.32
C GLU A 138 -1.30 17.21 11.54
N VAL A 139 -1.18 16.41 12.61
CA VAL A 139 0.03 15.62 12.90
C VAL A 139 0.31 14.63 11.78
N CYS A 140 -0.69 13.85 11.38
CA CYS A 140 -0.56 12.87 10.30
C CYS A 140 -0.23 13.53 8.95
N GLN A 141 -0.81 14.71 8.69
CA GLN A 141 -0.55 15.48 7.48
C GLN A 141 0.91 15.97 7.45
N MET A 142 1.43 16.44 8.59
CA MET A 142 2.82 16.88 8.73
C MET A 142 3.80 15.71 8.53
N ASP A 143 3.56 14.56 9.16
CA ASP A 143 4.38 13.36 9.01
C ASP A 143 4.44 12.92 7.54
N MET A 144 3.29 12.88 6.86
CA MET A 144 3.22 12.57 5.44
C MET A 144 3.99 13.59 4.59
N ALA A 145 3.84 14.89 4.85
CA ALA A 145 4.56 15.94 4.12
C ALA A 145 6.08 15.85 4.30
N ASN A 146 6.53 15.53 5.52
CA ASN A 146 7.95 15.32 5.84
C ASN A 146 8.54 14.13 5.06
N VAL A 147 7.79 13.03 4.97
CA VAL A 147 8.19 11.84 4.20
C VAL A 147 8.26 12.14 2.71
N MET A 148 7.20 12.78 2.17
CA MET A 148 7.10 13.11 0.75
C MET A 148 8.18 14.10 0.29
N SER A 149 8.54 15.08 1.13
CA SER A 149 9.63 16.02 0.86
C SER A 149 11.03 15.41 1.06
N GLY A 150 11.12 14.24 1.70
CA GLY A 150 12.38 13.59 2.04
C GLY A 150 13.13 14.26 3.20
N PHE A 151 12.46 15.12 3.97
CA PHE A 151 13.07 15.88 5.06
C PHE A 151 13.64 14.99 6.17
N THR A 152 12.93 13.92 6.54
CA THR A 152 13.32 13.01 7.65
C THR A 152 14.40 12.00 7.27
N ARG A 153 14.57 11.78 5.97
CA ARG A 153 15.38 10.67 5.42
C ARG A 153 16.85 10.69 5.89
N PRO A 154 17.58 11.82 5.89
CA PRO A 154 18.97 11.84 6.36
C PRO A 154 19.10 11.40 7.83
N THR A 155 18.21 11.92 8.67
CA THR A 155 18.16 11.62 10.11
C THR A 155 17.89 10.14 10.36
N GLU A 156 16.91 9.57 9.66
CA GLU A 156 16.56 8.15 9.76
C GLU A 156 17.73 7.24 9.31
N PHE A 157 18.42 7.58 8.22
CA PHE A 157 19.61 6.83 7.78
C PHE A 157 20.76 6.92 8.79
N HIS A 158 20.96 8.07 9.42
CA HIS A 158 21.97 8.22 10.47
C HIS A 158 21.63 7.40 11.71
N LEU A 159 20.36 7.36 12.11
CA LEU A 159 19.88 6.50 13.20
C LEU A 159 20.08 5.02 12.87
N LEU A 160 19.70 4.60 11.66
CA LEU A 160 19.91 3.22 11.20
C LEU A 160 21.40 2.84 11.19
N ALA A 161 22.28 3.69 10.67
CA ALA A 161 23.71 3.43 10.65
C ALA A 161 24.29 3.30 12.08
N ARG A 162 23.77 4.09 13.02
CA ARG A 162 24.12 3.98 14.44
C ARG A 162 23.68 2.64 15.03
N GLU A 163 22.46 2.20 14.76
CA GLU A 163 21.91 0.94 15.29
C GLU A 163 22.61 -0.28 14.70
N LEU A 164 23.00 -0.23 13.42
CA LEU A 164 23.77 -1.27 12.77
C LEU A 164 25.25 -1.30 13.17
N GLY A 165 25.72 -0.31 13.93
CA GLY A 165 27.12 -0.20 14.33
C GLY A 165 28.09 0.05 13.15
N VAL A 166 27.59 0.65 12.07
CA VAL A 166 28.37 0.93 10.85
C VAL A 166 29.05 2.29 10.93
N LEU A 167 28.66 3.13 11.89
CA LEU A 167 29.31 4.43 12.13
C LEU A 167 30.72 4.23 12.67
N ASP A 168 31.64 5.08 12.20
CA ASP A 168 33.00 5.11 12.72
C ASP A 168 32.99 5.34 14.24
N PRO A 169 33.92 4.69 14.97
CA PRO A 169 34.05 4.90 16.40
C PRO A 169 34.38 6.38 16.66
N LYS A 170 33.56 7.02 17.49
CA LYS A 170 33.83 8.39 17.93
C LYS A 170 35.16 8.42 18.67
N LEU A 171 36.04 9.34 18.30
CA LEU A 171 37.27 9.57 19.05
C LEU A 171 36.92 10.27 20.38
N PRO A 172 37.76 10.15 21.41
CA PRO A 172 37.57 10.89 22.65
C PRO A 172 37.41 12.40 22.39
N GLN A 173 38.13 12.95 21.41
CA GLN A 173 38.07 14.36 21.02
C GLN A 173 36.70 14.78 20.47
N ASP A 174 35.91 13.86 19.92
CA ASP A 174 34.56 14.12 19.41
C ASP A 174 33.49 14.14 20.52
N VAL A 175 33.84 13.64 21.71
CA VAL A 175 32.97 13.54 22.89
C VAL A 175 33.38 14.54 23.97
N TYR A 176 34.68 14.83 24.08
CA TYR A 176 35.22 15.85 24.97
C TYR A 176 35.12 17.23 24.32
N LYS A 177 34.43 18.16 25.00
CA LYS A 177 34.52 19.58 24.68
C LYS A 177 35.94 20.06 25.01
N SER A 178 36.81 20.16 24.01
CA SER A 178 38.18 20.70 24.13
C SER A 178 38.22 22.08 24.78
N HIS A 179 37.17 22.89 24.62
CA HIS A 179 37.05 24.20 25.27
C HIS A 179 36.80 24.16 26.79
N LEU A 180 36.49 23.00 27.37
CA LEU A 180 36.38 22.83 28.83
C LEU A 180 37.73 22.48 29.50
N THR A 181 38.77 22.18 28.72
CA THR A 181 40.12 21.92 29.23
C THR A 181 41.04 23.15 29.19
N GLU A 182 40.61 24.26 28.57
CA GLU A 182 41.40 25.50 28.45
C GLU A 182 41.19 26.49 29.61
N GLY A 183 40.57 26.04 30.71
CA GLY A 183 40.37 26.83 31.92
C GLY A 183 41.47 26.65 32.96
N HIS A 184 42.73 26.95 32.62
CA HIS A 184 43.83 27.18 33.57
C HIS A 184 44.84 28.18 33.02
#